data_AF-A0A918TCL4-F1
#
_entry.id   AF-A0A918TCL4-F1
#
_cell.length_a   1.000
_cell.length_b   1.000
_cell.length_c   1.000
_cell.angle_alpha   90.00
_cell.angle_beta   90.00
_cell.angle_gamma   90.00
#
_symmetry.space_group_name_H-M   'P 1'
#
loop_
_entity.id
_entity.type
_entity.pdbx_description
1 polymer ?
#
loop_
_entity_poly.entity_id
_entity_poly.type
_entity_poly.pdbx_seq_one_letter_code
_entity_poly.pdbx_strand_id
1 'polypeptide(L)'
;MAETLDKRFMDFVLFQAQNAGLFLGKIPNPATGQTGINIRAAQSVLDSLEMLQDKTKGNLVKEEKDFLDKAVSNIETLLVAAEKGELGNDEEE
;
A
#
# COMPACT_ATOMS: atom_id res chain seq x y z
N MET A 1 29.14 -6.49 7.80
CA MET A 1 28.01 -6.64 8.74
C MET A 1 26.90 -7.28 7.94
N ALA A 2 26.26 -8.34 8.44
CA ALA A 2 25.06 -8.84 7.75
C ALA A 2 23.99 -7.76 7.90
N GLU A 3 23.48 -7.26 6.78
CA GLU A 3 22.36 -6.32 6.82
C GLU A 3 21.16 -7.06 7.41
N THR A 4 20.70 -6.59 8.56
CA THR A 4 19.56 -7.15 9.28
C THR A 4 18.33 -6.35 8.91
N LEU A 5 17.24 -7.05 8.61
CA LEU A 5 15.90 -6.49 8.41
C LEU A 5 15.58 -5.37 9.43
N ASP A 6 15.27 -4.16 8.98
CA ASP A 6 14.78 -3.08 9.83
C ASP A 6 13.26 -3.17 9.97
N LYS A 7 12.80 -3.60 11.14
CA LYS A 7 11.38 -3.71 11.44
C LYS A 7 10.63 -2.37 11.25
N ARG A 8 11.27 -1.23 11.50
CA ARG A 8 10.61 0.09 11.39
C ARG A 8 10.29 0.42 9.94
N PHE A 9 11.17 0.03 9.01
CA PHE A 9 10.92 0.19 7.58
C PHE A 9 9.73 -0.67 7.14
N MET A 10 9.72 -1.94 7.56
CA MET A 10 8.62 -2.87 7.27
C MET A 10 7.28 -2.35 7.84
N ASP A 11 7.28 -1.89 9.09
CA ASP A 11 6.09 -1.33 9.75
C ASP A 11 5.59 -0.07 9.00
N PHE A 12 6.50 0.78 8.51
CA PHE A 12 6.14 1.97 7.72
C PHE A 12 5.49 1.60 6.39
N VAL A 13 6.09 0.66 5.63
CA VAL A 13 5.52 0.20 4.35
C VAL A 13 4.15 -0.45 4.57
N LEU A 14 4.00 -1.24 5.62
CA LEU A 14 2.71 -1.84 6.00
C LEU A 14 1.66 -0.77 6.32
N PHE A 15 2.04 0.24 7.11
CA PHE A 15 1.15 1.35 7.45
C PHE A 15 0.71 2.12 6.21
N GLN A 16 1.59 2.39 5.25
CA GLN A 16 1.23 3.02 3.98
C GLN A 16 0.27 2.14 3.18
N ALA A 17 0.54 0.84 3.06
CA ALA A 17 -0.35 -0.09 2.37
C ALA A 17 -1.76 -0.15 2.99
N GLN A 18 -1.86 -0.09 4.33
CA GLN A 18 -3.14 0.01 5.03
C GLN A 18 -3.88 1.32 4.71
N ASN A 19 -3.18 2.46 4.64
CA ASN A 19 -3.80 3.72 4.25
C ASN A 19 -4.31 3.68 2.80
N ALA A 20 -3.58 3.07 1.87
CA ALA A 20 -4.09 2.84 0.52
C ALA A 20 -5.36 1.98 0.53
N GLY A 21 -5.37 0.88 1.29
CA GLY A 21 -6.55 0.03 1.46
C GLY A 21 -7.76 0.78 2.05
N LEU A 22 -7.54 1.65 3.04
CA LEU A 22 -8.55 2.54 3.59
C LEU A 22 -9.12 3.48 2.52
N PHE A 23 -8.26 4.15 1.75
CA PHE A 23 -8.68 5.05 0.69
C PHE A 23 -9.33 4.32 -0.50
N LEU A 24 -9.07 3.02 -0.68
CA LEU A 24 -9.70 2.21 -1.71
C LEU A 24 -10.97 1.51 -1.19
N GLY A 25 -11.44 1.84 0.01
CA GLY A 25 -12.65 1.27 0.60
C GLY A 25 -12.51 -0.20 1.02
N LYS A 26 -11.31 -0.78 0.97
CA LYS A 26 -11.02 -2.16 1.41
C LYS A 26 -10.86 -2.28 2.92
N ILE A 27 -10.60 -1.17 3.60
CA ILE A 27 -10.55 -1.10 5.06
C ILE A 27 -11.58 -0.06 5.51
N PRO A 28 -12.47 -0.38 6.47
CA PRO A 28 -13.41 0.60 7.01
C PRO A 28 -12.66 1.68 7.78
N ASN A 29 -13.16 2.92 7.69
CA ASN A 29 -12.60 4.01 8.49
C ASN A 29 -12.82 3.72 9.98
N PRO A 30 -11.77 3.65 10.82
CA PRO A 30 -11.92 3.26 12.22
C PRO A 30 -12.70 4.28 13.07
N ALA A 31 -12.79 5.53 12.63
CA ALA A 31 -13.53 6.58 13.33
C ALA A 31 -15.01 6.60 12.96
N THR A 32 -15.37 6.31 11.70
CA THR A 32 -16.75 6.42 11.21
C THR A 32 -17.41 5.07 10.91
N GLY A 33 -16.64 3.99 10.80
CA GLY A 33 -17.07 2.67 10.34
C GLY A 33 -17.40 2.60 8.85
N GLN A 34 -17.30 3.71 8.11
CA GLN A 34 -17.70 3.78 6.71
C GLN A 34 -16.55 3.41 5.77
N THR A 35 -16.88 2.70 4.70
CA THR A 35 -15.98 2.49 3.55
C THR A 35 -16.26 3.56 2.49
N GLY A 36 -15.22 4.04 1.84
CA GLY A 36 -15.33 5.03 0.79
C GLY A 36 -14.11 5.01 -0.12
N ILE A 37 -14.32 5.17 -1.42
CA ILE A 37 -13.26 5.18 -2.41
C ILE A 37 -12.80 6.63 -2.65
N ASN A 38 -11.53 6.89 -2.40
CA ASN A 38 -10.81 8.11 -2.69
C ASN A 38 -9.54 7.78 -3.49
N ILE A 39 -9.73 7.66 -4.81
CA ILE A 39 -8.67 7.29 -5.77
C ILE A 39 -7.48 8.24 -5.65
N ARG A 40 -7.71 9.55 -5.53
CA ARG A 40 -6.64 10.55 -5.43
C ARG A 40 -5.76 10.35 -4.19
N ALA A 41 -6.36 10.02 -3.05
CA ALA A 41 -5.60 9.76 -1.82
C ALA A 41 -4.81 8.45 -1.92
N ALA A 42 -5.40 7.40 -2.48
CA ALA A 42 -4.71 6.14 -2.75
C ALA A 42 -3.53 6.31 -3.74
N GLN A 43 -3.71 7.09 -4.81
CA GLN A 43 -2.63 7.43 -5.75
C GLN A 43 -1.48 8.14 -5.06
N SER A 44 -1.76 9.10 -4.17
CA SER A 44 -0.71 9.80 -3.43
C SER A 44 0.11 8.86 -2.52
N VAL A 45 -0.50 7.79 -2.00
CA VAL A 45 0.22 6.76 -1.24
C VAL A 45 1.11 5.93 -2.17
N LEU A 46 0.59 5.53 -3.34
CA LEU A 46 1.36 4.81 -4.36
C LEU A 46 2.58 5.63 -4.79
N ASP A 47 2.39 6.89 -5.18
CA ASP A 47 3.47 7.80 -5.60
C ASP A 47 4.57 7.91 -4.52
N SER A 48 4.17 7.91 -3.24
CA SER A 48 5.11 7.98 -2.11
C SER A 48 5.93 6.69 -1.96
N LEU A 49 5.32 5.52 -2.18
CA LEU A 49 6.00 4.23 -2.10
C LEU A 49 6.89 3.98 -3.33
N GLU A 50 6.49 4.41 -4.52
CA GLU A 50 7.32 4.39 -5.74
C GLU A 50 8.54 5.31 -5.57
N MET A 51 8.34 6.53 -5.06
CA MET A 51 9.45 7.43 -4.71
C MET A 51 10.40 6.77 -3.71
N LEU A 52 9.87 6.05 -2.72
CA LEU A 52 10.68 5.32 -1.75
C LEU A 52 11.51 4.22 -2.43
N GLN A 53 10.90 3.40 -3.30
CA GLN A 53 11.61 2.37 -4.07
C GLN A 53 12.81 2.96 -4.81
N ASP A 54 12.62 4.11 -5.47
CA ASP A 54 13.66 4.81 -6.21
C ASP A 54 14.76 5.35 -5.32
N LYS A 55 14.41 5.96 -4.18
CA LYS A 55 15.36 6.56 -3.26
C LYS A 55 16.13 5.54 -2.42
N THR A 56 15.62 4.32 -2.26
CA THR A 56 16.25 3.27 -1.45
C THR A 56 16.93 2.17 -2.27
N LYS A 57 17.06 2.31 -3.60
CA LYS A 57 17.78 1.34 -4.45
C LYS A 57 19.19 1.10 -3.92
N GLY A 58 19.52 -0.18 -3.69
CA GLY A 58 20.81 -0.61 -3.17
C GLY A 58 21.00 -0.44 -1.66
N ASN A 59 20.00 0.08 -0.94
CA ASN A 59 20.05 0.27 0.51
C ASN A 59 19.09 -0.65 1.28
N LEU A 60 18.30 -1.48 0.58
CA LEU A 60 17.35 -2.41 1.19
C LEU A 60 17.89 -3.83 1.15
N VAL A 61 17.65 -4.59 2.22
CA VAL A 61 17.81 -6.05 2.16
C VAL A 61 16.73 -6.66 1.26
N LYS A 62 16.95 -7.89 0.81
CA LYS A 62 16.05 -8.57 -0.13
C LYS A 62 14.61 -8.59 0.39
N GLU A 63 14.42 -8.90 1.66
CA GLU A 63 13.11 -8.98 2.30
C GLU A 63 12.38 -7.63 2.32
N GLU A 64 13.08 -6.53 2.60
CA GLU A 64 12.52 -5.17 2.59
C GLU A 64 12.12 -4.74 1.17
N LYS A 65 13.00 -5.02 0.21
CA LYS A 65 12.76 -4.74 -1.20
C LYS A 65 11.54 -5.50 -1.70
N ASP A 66 11.49 -6.81 -1.47
CA ASP A 66 10.38 -7.67 -1.92
C ASP A 66 9.06 -7.24 -1.27
N PHE A 67 9.10 -6.81 0.01
CA PHE A 67 7.91 -6.32 0.70
C PHE A 67 7.40 -5.00 0.13
N LEU A 68 8.29 -4.04 -0.12
CA LEU A 68 7.94 -2.77 -0.75
C LEU A 68 7.40 -2.97 -2.18
N ASP A 69 8.06 -3.80 -2.99
CA ASP A 69 7.62 -4.10 -4.35
C ASP A 69 6.23 -4.74 -4.37
N LYS A 70 5.96 -5.66 -3.43
CA LYS A 70 4.64 -6.29 -3.30
C LYS A 70 3.57 -5.28 -2.87
N ALA A 71 3.90 -4.36 -1.97
CA ALA A 71 2.97 -3.31 -1.54
C ALA A 71 2.59 -2.39 -2.71
N VAL A 72 3.59 -1.91 -3.48
CA VAL A 72 3.39 -1.07 -4.67
C VAL A 72 2.51 -1.79 -5.70
N SER A 73 2.90 -3.01 -6.12
CA SER A 73 2.16 -3.77 -7.13
C SER A 73 0.70 -4.07 -6.73
N ASN A 74 0.47 -4.34 -5.44
CA ASN A 74 -0.90 -4.56 -4.95
C ASN A 74 -1.74 -3.28 -5.02
N ILE A 75 -1.17 -2.13 -4.62
CA ILE A 75 -1.87 -0.85 -4.66
C ILE A 75 -2.17 -0.43 -6.11
N GLU A 76 -1.23 -0.59 -7.04
CA GLU A 76 -1.44 -0.36 -8.48
C GLU A 76 -2.63 -1.17 -9.00
N THR A 77 -2.65 -2.47 -8.70
CA THR A 77 -3.72 -3.37 -9.14
C THR A 77 -5.08 -2.91 -8.61
N LEU A 78 -5.15 -2.56 -7.32
CA LEU A 78 -6.38 -2.09 -6.70
C LEU A 78 -6.82 -0.71 -7.25
N LEU A 79 -5.88 0.19 -7.54
CA LEU A 79 -6.18 1.49 -8.15
C LEU A 79 -6.79 1.32 -9.54
N VAL A 80 -6.19 0.47 -10.39
CA VAL A 80 -6.75 0.17 -11.72
C VAL A 80 -8.16 -0.42 -11.61
N ALA A 81 -8.39 -1.32 -10.66
CA ALA A 81 -9.74 -1.84 -10.41
C ALA A 81 -10.70 -0.75 -9.90
N ALA A 82 -10.23 0.17 -9.04
CA ALA A 82 -11.01 1.30 -8.53
C ALA A 82 -11.48 2.22 -9.67
N GLU A 83 -10.56 2.57 -10.57
CA GLU A 83 -10.82 3.43 -11.73
C GLU A 83 -11.84 2.82 -12.69
N LYS A 84 -11.85 1.49 -12.80
CA LYS A 84 -12.85 0.75 -13.59
C LYS A 84 -14.18 0.54 -12.85
N GLY A 85 -14.27 0.94 -11.58
CA GLY A 85 -15.44 0.66 -10.73
C GLY A 85 -15.60 -0.82 -10.37
N GLU A 86 -14.52 -1.60 -10.46
CA GLU A 86 -14.49 -3.05 -10.22
C GLU A 86 -14.17 -3.41 -8.76
N LEU A 87 -13.91 -2.42 -7.89
CA LEU A 87 -13.86 -2.63 -6.45
C LEU A 87 -15.29 -2.79 -5.92
N GLY A 88 -15.89 -3.95 -6.20
CA GLY A 88 -17.03 -4.46 -5.46
C GLY A 88 -16.59 -4.85 -4.05
N ASN A 89 -17.51 -4.75 -3.09
CA ASN A 89 -17.33 -5.34 -1.78
C ASN A 89 -17.14 -6.85 -2.01
N ASP A 90 -15.92 -7.32 -1.84
CA ASP A 90 -15.69 -8.73 -1.52
C ASP A 90 -16.27 -8.90 -0.10
N GLU A 91 -17.60 -8.93 -0.01
CA GLU A 91 -18.28 -9.57 1.10
C GLU A 91 -17.83 -11.02 1.04
N GLU A 92 -16.92 -11.37 1.94
CA GLU A 92 -16.59 -12.74 2.27
C GLU A 92 -17.90 -13.51 2.49
N GLU A 93 -18.14 -14.53 1.64
CA GLU A 93 -18.98 -15.70 1.98
C GLU A 93 -18.34 -16.48 3.13
#